data_AF-A0A3B9PT83-F1
#
_entry.id   AF-A0A3B9PT83-F1
#
_cell.length_a   1.000
_cell.length_b   1.000
_cell.length_c   1.000
_cell.angle_alpha   90.00
_cell.angle_beta   90.00
_cell.angle_gamma   90.00
#
_symmetry.space_group_name_H-M   'P 1'
#
loop_
_entity.id
_entity.type
_entity.pdbx_description
1 polymer ?
#
loop_
_entity_poly.entity_id
_entity_poly.type
_entity_poly.pdbx_seq_one_letter_code
_entity_poly.pdbx_strand_id
1 'polypeptide(L)' 'MKIVILDGYTTNPGDQSWKALEKYGELVVYDRTSAEQVVERCLDCQVVLTNK' A
#
# COMPACT_ATOMS: atom_id res chain seq x y z
N MET A 1 6.61 3.45 11.55
CA MET A 1 5.18 3.36 11.16
C MET A 1 5.11 2.42 9.97
N LYS A 2 4.11 1.55 9.89
CA LYS A 2 3.86 0.66 8.75
C LYS A 2 2.72 1.25 7.91
N ILE A 3 3.01 1.43 6.63
CA ILE A 3 2.14 2.02 5.62
C ILE A 3 1.86 0.93 4.58
N VAL A 4 0.59 0.68 4.30
CA VAL A 4 0.16 -0.36 3.34
C VAL A 4 -0.65 0.28 2.22
N ILE A 5 -0.27 0.03 0.97
CA ILE A 5 -1.05 0.36 -0.22
C ILE A 5 -1.67 -0.92 -0.75
N LEU A 6 -3.01 -1.00 -0.82
CA LEU A 6 -3.72 -2.21 -1.20
C LEU A 6 -3.83 -2.43 -2.72
N ASP A 7 -3.72 -1.38 -3.51
CA ASP A 7 -3.99 -1.34 -4.95
C ASP A 7 -3.10 -0.32 -5.67
N GLY A 8 -1.79 -0.52 -5.54
CA GLY A 8 -0.76 0.38 -6.06
C GLY A 8 -0.63 0.39 -7.57
N TYR A 9 -1.02 -0.68 -8.28
CA TYR A 9 -0.75 -0.82 -9.71
C TYR A 9 -1.45 0.24 -10.57
N THR A 10 -2.71 0.56 -10.27
CA THR A 10 -3.47 1.58 -11.03
C THR A 10 -2.92 2.99 -10.81
N THR A 11 -2.42 3.28 -9.60
CA THR A 11 -1.83 4.57 -9.24
C THR A 11 -0.41 4.74 -9.77
N ASN A 12 0.37 3.66 -9.76
CA ASN A 12 1.77 3.62 -10.19
C ASN A 12 2.13 2.21 -10.67
N PRO A 13 2.04 1.92 -11.97
CA PRO A 13 2.44 0.63 -12.55
C PRO A 13 3.97 0.46 -12.69
N GLY A 14 4.77 1.34 -12.07
CA GLY A 14 6.24 1.28 -12.06
C GLY A 14 6.93 2.43 -12.80
N ASP A 15 6.17 3.40 -13.31
CA ASP A 15 6.68 4.60 -13.98
C ASP A 15 7.01 5.75 -13.01
N GLN A 16 6.48 5.69 -11.78
CA GLN A 16 6.74 6.65 -10.70
C GLN A 16 7.45 6.00 -9.50
N SER A 17 7.89 6.81 -8.54
CA SER A 17 8.60 6.34 -7.34
C SER A 17 7.78 6.52 -6.06
N TRP A 18 7.77 5.49 -5.22
CA TRP A 18 7.15 5.52 -3.89
C TRP A 18 8.05 6.08 -2.78
N LYS A 19 9.30 6.46 -3.09
CA LYS A 19 10.32 6.90 -2.11
C LYS A 19 9.89 8.02 -1.17
N ALA A 20 8.95 8.85 -1.56
CA ALA A 20 8.43 9.91 -0.69
C ALA A 20 7.70 9.35 0.54
N LEU A 21 6.99 8.22 0.39
CA LEU A 21 6.24 7.56 1.46
C LEU A 21 7.14 6.79 2.42
N GLU A 22 8.22 6.18 1.90
CA GLU A 22 9.22 5.44 2.70
C GLU A 22 9.88 6.32 3.79
N LYS A 23 9.88 7.65 3.62
CA LYS A 23 10.40 8.59 4.63
C LYS A 23 9.58 8.60 5.93
N TYR A 24 8.33 8.17 5.86
CA TYR A 24 7.40 8.15 7.00
C TYR A 24 7.34 6.78 7.68
N GLY A 25 7.99 5.76 7.11
CA GLY A 25 8.08 4.44 7.72
C GLY A 25 8.23 3.29 6.72
N GLU A 26 8.01 2.08 7.19
CA GLU A 26 8.00 0.87 6.37
C GLU A 26 6.81 0.91 5.41
N LEU A 27 7.09 0.77 4.11
CA LEU A 27 6.08 0.79 3.06
C LEU A 27 5.93 -0.60 2.45
N VAL A 28 4.69 -1.11 2.42
CA VAL A 28 4.31 -2.32 1.68
C VAL A 28 3.31 -1.92 0.60
N VAL A 29 3.57 -2.32 -0.64
CA VAL A 29 2.71 -2.02 -1.79
C VAL A 29 2.26 -3.32 -2.42
N TYR A 30 0.94 -3.49 -2.53
CA TYR A 30 0.32 -4.56 -3.28
C TYR A 30 -0.24 -4.03 -4.60
N ASP A 31 -0.02 -4.75 -5.70
CA ASP A 31 -0.58 -4.36 -7.00
C ASP A 31 -2.11 -4.34 -6.98
N ARG A 32 -2.71 -5.37 -6.37
CA ARG A 32 -4.15 -5.53 -6.14
C ARG A 32 -4.41 -6.35 -4.88
N THR A 33 -5.50 -6.05 -4.20
CA THR A 33 -5.99 -6.76 -3.01
C THR A 33 -7.44 -7.18 -3.21
N SER A 34 -7.76 -8.46 -2.99
CA SER A 34 -9.16 -8.94 -2.96
C SER A 34 -9.81 -8.62 -1.61
N ALA A 35 -11.14 -8.63 -1.54
CA ALA A 35 -11.88 -8.32 -0.32
C ALA A 35 -11.47 -9.20 0.87
N GLU A 36 -11.19 -10.47 0.61
CA GLU A 36 -10.79 -11.47 1.61
C GLU A 36 -9.40 -11.22 2.18
N GLN A 37 -8.54 -10.54 1.41
CA GLN A 37 -7.15 -10.24 1.79
C GLN A 37 -7.00 -8.94 2.57
N VAL A 38 -8.01 -8.07 2.57
CA VAL A 38 -7.92 -6.71 3.17
C VAL A 38 -7.52 -6.78 4.64
N VAL A 39 -8.18 -7.62 5.43
CA VAL A 39 -7.94 -7.72 6.87
C VAL A 39 -6.51 -8.18 7.16
N GLU A 40 -6.05 -9.22 6.46
CA GLU A 40 -4.72 -9.78 6.62
C GLU A 40 -3.62 -8.76 6.22
N ARG A 41 -3.80 -8.08 5.09
CA ARG A 41 -2.80 -7.12 4.58
C ARG A 41 -2.72 -5.84 5.39
N CYS A 42 -3.82 -5.45 6.03
CA CYS A 42 -3.87 -4.31 6.94
C CYS A 42 -3.42 -4.64 8.37
N LEU A 43 -3.10 -5.91 8.67
CA LEU A 43 -2.72 -6.31 10.02
C LEU A 43 -1.46 -5.55 10.48
N ASP A 44 -1.56 -5.00 11.68
CA ASP A 44 -0.51 -4.22 12.36
C ASP A 44 -0.02 -2.97 11.62
N CYS A 45 -0.75 -2.50 10.60
CA CYS A 45 -0.43 -1.23 9.94
C CYS A 45 -1.13 -0.06 10.62
N GLN A 46 -0.47 1.10 10.63
CA GLN A 46 -1.04 2.34 11.16
C GLN A 46 -1.69 3.18 10.06
N VAL A 47 -1.32 2.95 8.80
CA VAL A 47 -1.81 3.69 7.65
C VAL A 47 -2.14 2.71 6.52
N VAL A 48 -3.36 2.84 5.98
CA VAL A 48 -3.82 2.12 4.80
C VAL A 48 -4.16 3.14 3.71
N LEU A 49 -3.67 2.92 2.50
CA LEU A 49 -4.03 3.66 1.30
C LEU A 49 -4.74 2.70 0.34
N THR A 50 -5.87 3.17 -0.19
CA THR A 50 -6.66 2.45 -1.21
C THR A 50 -7.11 3.44 -2.28
N ASN A 51 -7.22 2.97 -3.52
CA ASN A 51 -7.68 3.72 -4.69
C ASN A 51 -9.20 3.58 -4.87
N LYS A 52 -9.81 4.48 -5.64
CA LYS A 52 -11.25 4.45 -6.00
C LYS A 52 -11.44 4.28 -7.51
#